data_AF-A0A3N5G405-F1
#
_entry.id   AF-A0A3N5G405-F1
#
_cell.length_a   1.000
_cell.length_b   1.000
_cell.length_c   1.000
_cell.angle_alpha   90.00
_cell.angle_beta   90.00
_cell.angle_gamma   90.00
#
_symmetry.space_group_name_H-M   'P 1'
#
loop_
_entity.id
_entity.type
_entity.pdbx_description
1 polymer ?
#
loop_
_entity_poly.entity_id
_entity_poly.type
_entity_poly.pdbx_seq_one_letter_code
_entity_poly.pdbx_strand_id
1 'polypeptide(L)'
;MNAITRPTQSTPRLTEAYKILLALLIVFSLALNGTAQAAFAKTAPADTVKVFSQPKPVSLARLNAGLAPNQPVLVAPANGATSLPVSQALSVNATDPEGDPLTVSFYGRVKTAVTSTNFKFVVLPDTQYYTVNTGGDAIFNSQTQWVVNTQAANNIVYVSHVGDLVQNYDGVPAEWLKARNAMYLLETAPANIPYGTAVGNHDQGINADPDSTTNYFNTYFGVSHFTGRSYYGGNYGSNNDNHYDLITASGVDIIIVYIEASGNPPATAVLNWANNLLQTNPNRRGIVVFHNLMGATV
;
A
#
# COMPACT_ATOMS: atom_id res chain seq x y z
N MET A 1 -57.91 -16.67 -20.19
CA MET A 1 -57.36 -17.65 -21.15
C MET A 1 -55.90 -17.91 -20.78
N ASN A 2 -55.57 -19.20 -20.58
CA ASN A 2 -54.26 -19.89 -20.61
C ASN A 2 -53.00 -19.06 -20.29
N ALA A 3 -52.32 -19.24 -19.14
CA ALA A 3 -51.41 -20.35 -18.78
C ALA A 3 -50.20 -20.52 -19.73
N ILE A 4 -48.97 -20.43 -19.19
CA ILE A 4 -47.81 -21.34 -19.37
C ILE A 4 -46.59 -20.78 -18.57
N THR A 5 -45.68 -21.68 -18.21
CA THR A 5 -44.90 -21.85 -16.97
C THR A 5 -43.36 -21.62 -17.06
N ARG A 6 -42.74 -21.30 -15.89
CA ARG A 6 -41.39 -21.67 -15.34
C ARG A 6 -40.09 -21.20 -16.07
N PRO A 7 -38.88 -21.31 -15.46
CA PRO A 7 -38.41 -20.98 -14.11
C PRO A 7 -37.20 -20.00 -14.14
N THR A 8 -37.03 -19.10 -13.16
CA THR A 8 -35.81 -18.30 -13.04
C THR A 8 -34.79 -18.97 -12.12
N GLN A 9 -33.70 -19.45 -12.72
CA GLN A 9 -32.48 -19.84 -12.00
C GLN A 9 -31.75 -18.55 -11.62
N SER A 10 -31.75 -18.22 -10.33
CA SER A 10 -31.00 -17.07 -9.80
C SER A 10 -29.54 -17.47 -9.58
N THR A 11 -28.66 -17.03 -10.47
CA THR A 11 -27.24 -16.83 -10.12
C THR A 11 -27.12 -15.49 -9.39
N PRO A 12 -26.51 -15.43 -8.19
CA PRO A 12 -26.29 -14.16 -7.51
C PRO A 12 -25.19 -13.39 -8.26
N ARG A 13 -25.56 -12.21 -8.79
CA ARG A 13 -24.58 -11.23 -9.28
C ARG A 13 -23.82 -10.67 -8.08
N LEU A 14 -22.50 -10.81 -8.12
CA LEU A 14 -21.56 -10.12 -7.25
C LEU A 14 -21.82 -8.62 -7.39
N THR A 15 -22.32 -7.99 -6.32
CA THR A 15 -22.42 -6.54 -6.20
C THR A 15 -21.04 -6.00 -5.87
N GLU A 16 -20.38 -5.40 -6.85
CA GLU A 16 -19.12 -4.70 -6.65
C GLU A 16 -19.34 -3.36 -5.93
N ALA A 17 -18.67 -3.19 -4.81
CA ALA A 17 -18.56 -1.93 -4.09
C ALA A 17 -17.16 -1.35 -4.33
N TYR A 18 -17.00 -0.48 -5.33
CA TYR A 18 -15.75 0.26 -5.52
C TYR A 18 -15.66 1.41 -4.52
N LYS A 19 -14.58 1.43 -3.74
CA LYS A 19 -14.19 2.57 -2.89
C LYS A 19 -12.78 3.03 -3.23
N ILE A 20 -12.59 4.34 -3.14
CA ILE A 20 -11.35 5.06 -3.44
C ILE A 20 -10.23 4.51 -2.55
N LEU A 21 -9.29 3.77 -3.17
CA LEU A 21 -8.03 3.34 -2.59
C LEU A 21 -7.02 4.49 -2.76
N LEU A 22 -6.60 5.11 -1.66
CA LEU A 22 -5.44 6.00 -1.69
C LEU A 22 -4.21 5.15 -1.35
N ALA A 23 -3.55 4.63 -2.38
CA ALA A 23 -2.24 4.00 -2.23
C ALA A 23 -1.17 5.09 -2.21
N LEU A 24 -0.40 5.18 -1.12
CA LEU A 24 0.82 5.98 -1.10
C LEU A 24 1.93 5.12 -1.72
N LEU A 25 2.30 5.42 -2.96
CA LEU A 25 3.43 4.80 -3.65
C LEU A 25 4.60 5.78 -3.63
N ILE A 26 5.69 5.45 -2.93
CA ILE A 26 6.96 6.17 -3.04
C ILE A 26 7.94 5.24 -3.75
N VAL A 27 8.12 5.44 -5.06
CA VAL A 27 9.17 4.73 -5.83
C VAL A 27 10.43 5.59 -5.81
N PHE A 28 11.48 5.14 -5.15
CA PHE A 28 12.84 5.64 -5.39
C PHE A 28 13.52 4.73 -6.43
N SER A 29 13.54 5.16 -7.70
CA SER A 29 14.45 4.58 -8.68
C SER A 29 15.78 5.33 -8.63
N LEU A 30 16.82 4.70 -8.06
CA LEU A 30 18.19 5.11 -8.34
C LEU A 30 18.51 4.73 -9.80
N ALA A 31 18.75 5.74 -10.63
CA ALA A 31 19.31 5.55 -11.96
C ALA A 31 20.75 5.05 -11.84
N LEU A 32 20.97 3.76 -12.09
CA LEU A 32 22.28 3.23 -12.46
C LEU A 32 22.30 2.99 -13.97
N ASN A 33 22.95 3.91 -14.68
CA ASN A 33 23.41 3.69 -16.04
C ASN A 33 24.45 2.55 -16.02
N GLY A 34 24.09 1.39 -16.55
CA GLY A 34 25.03 0.28 -16.66
C GLY A 34 24.43 -0.88 -17.44
N THR A 35 24.80 -1.00 -18.70
CA THR A 35 24.61 -2.21 -19.49
C THR A 35 25.35 -3.37 -18.81
N ALA A 36 24.62 -4.37 -18.33
CA ALA A 36 25.21 -5.65 -17.93
C ALA A 36 24.38 -6.79 -18.52
N GLN A 37 24.89 -7.38 -19.60
CA GLN A 37 24.58 -8.75 -19.98
C GLN A 37 25.12 -9.67 -18.88
N ALA A 38 24.25 -10.45 -18.25
CA ALA A 38 24.68 -11.56 -17.42
C ALA A 38 24.48 -12.88 -18.19
N ALA A 39 25.61 -13.45 -18.60
CA ALA A 39 25.72 -14.80 -19.11
C ALA A 39 25.47 -15.81 -17.98
N PHE A 40 24.59 -16.78 -18.20
CA PHE A 40 24.52 -17.98 -17.37
C PHE A 40 25.45 -19.05 -17.95
N ALA A 41 26.60 -19.24 -17.30
CA ALA A 41 27.40 -20.44 -17.45
C ALA A 41 27.01 -21.44 -16.35
N LYS A 42 26.53 -22.62 -16.74
CA LYS A 42 26.62 -23.82 -15.91
C LYS A 42 26.95 -25.00 -16.81
N THR A 43 28.12 -25.57 -16.57
CA THR A 43 28.70 -26.74 -17.23
C THR A 43 28.09 -28.04 -16.68
N ALA A 44 27.74 -28.96 -17.58
CA ALA A 44 27.69 -30.42 -17.38
C ALA A 44 27.65 -31.14 -18.77
N PRO A 45 27.97 -32.44 -18.87
CA PRO A 45 29.01 -33.00 -19.73
C PRO A 45 28.60 -33.28 -21.19
N ALA A 46 29.63 -33.45 -22.03
CA ALA A 46 29.53 -33.81 -23.44
C ALA A 46 28.78 -35.12 -23.66
N ASP A 47 27.73 -35.10 -24.50
CA ASP A 47 27.60 -36.02 -25.64
C ASP A 47 26.35 -35.72 -26.50
N THR A 48 26.56 -35.81 -27.81
CA THR A 48 25.59 -35.82 -28.93
C THR A 48 24.88 -34.49 -29.28
N VAL A 49 25.52 -33.73 -30.19
CA VAL A 49 24.86 -32.70 -31.00
C VAL A 49 23.80 -33.35 -31.89
N LYS A 50 22.51 -33.20 -31.54
CA LYS A 50 21.42 -33.25 -32.51
C LYS A 50 20.99 -31.82 -32.79
N VAL A 51 21.34 -31.33 -33.98
CA VAL A 51 20.86 -30.04 -34.49
C VAL A 51 19.35 -30.15 -34.68
N PHE A 52 18.59 -29.69 -33.70
CA PHE A 52 17.20 -29.32 -33.94
C PHE A 52 17.22 -27.97 -34.65
N SER A 53 16.68 -27.96 -35.87
CA SER A 53 16.42 -26.72 -36.60
C SER A 53 15.65 -25.76 -35.68
N GLN A 54 16.10 -24.52 -35.61
CA GLN A 54 15.41 -23.48 -34.84
C GLN A 54 13.92 -23.50 -35.21
N PRO A 55 12.99 -23.53 -34.24
CA PRO A 55 11.64 -23.16 -34.55
C PRO A 55 11.73 -21.72 -35.09
N LYS A 56 11.16 -21.51 -36.29
CA LYS A 56 10.94 -20.16 -36.84
C LYS A 56 10.51 -19.25 -35.68
N PRO A 57 11.05 -18.02 -35.56
CA PRO A 57 10.56 -17.10 -34.55
C PRO A 57 9.05 -16.99 -34.75
N VAL A 58 8.29 -17.53 -33.80
CA VAL A 58 6.88 -17.24 -33.71
C VAL A 58 6.88 -15.77 -33.34
N SER A 59 6.51 -14.93 -34.32
CA SER A 59 6.16 -13.55 -34.05
C SER A 59 5.18 -13.61 -32.88
N LEU A 60 5.60 -13.12 -31.71
CA LEU A 60 4.66 -12.68 -30.71
C LEU A 60 3.84 -11.62 -31.43
N ALA A 61 2.71 -12.03 -31.99
CA ALA A 61 1.69 -11.10 -32.44
C ALA A 61 1.49 -10.20 -31.23
N ARG A 62 1.91 -8.94 -31.33
CA ARG A 62 1.54 -7.95 -30.35
C ARG A 62 0.03 -8.05 -30.31
N LEU A 63 -0.51 -8.63 -29.24
CA LEU A 63 -1.90 -8.41 -28.89
C LEU A 63 -2.02 -6.90 -28.91
N ASN A 64 -2.80 -6.40 -29.85
CA ASN A 64 -3.06 -4.98 -29.96
C ASN A 64 -3.82 -4.64 -28.68
N ALA A 65 -3.09 -4.34 -27.61
CA ALA A 65 -3.66 -3.85 -26.38
C ALA A 65 -4.33 -2.55 -26.78
N GLY A 66 -5.67 -2.52 -26.72
CA GLY A 66 -6.44 -1.33 -27.10
C GLY A 66 -5.84 -0.08 -26.45
N LEU A 67 -5.90 1.03 -27.17
CA LEU A 67 -5.51 2.32 -26.62
C LEU A 67 -6.42 2.65 -25.44
N ALA A 68 -5.84 3.24 -24.40
CA ALA A 68 -6.64 3.71 -23.28
C ALA A 68 -7.58 4.85 -23.74
N PRO A 69 -8.77 5.01 -23.12
CA PRO A 69 -9.64 6.15 -23.36
C PRO A 69 -8.91 7.49 -23.13
N ASN A 70 -9.27 8.52 -23.90
CA ASN A 70 -8.74 9.86 -23.68
C ASN A 70 -9.20 10.43 -22.33
N GLN A 71 -8.40 11.33 -21.76
CA GLN A 71 -8.77 12.04 -20.54
C GLN A 71 -10.14 12.74 -20.71
N PRO A 72 -11.13 12.48 -19.84
CA PRO A 72 -12.41 13.14 -19.91
C PRO A 72 -12.28 14.66 -19.78
N VAL A 73 -12.97 15.41 -20.64
CA VAL A 73 -12.99 16.87 -20.62
C VAL A 73 -14.25 17.34 -19.89
N LEU A 74 -14.06 18.17 -18.86
CA LEU A 74 -15.17 18.77 -18.11
C LEU A 74 -16.01 19.67 -19.02
N VAL A 75 -17.31 19.42 -19.08
CA VAL A 75 -18.27 20.27 -19.81
C VAL A 75 -19.00 21.19 -18.83
N ALA A 76 -19.59 20.62 -17.78
CA ALA A 76 -20.31 21.39 -16.77
C ALA A 76 -20.46 20.62 -15.45
N PRO A 77 -20.58 21.33 -14.31
CA PRO A 77 -20.31 22.77 -14.15
C PRO A 77 -18.82 23.08 -14.28
N ALA A 78 -18.46 24.36 -14.49
CA ALA A 78 -17.06 24.77 -14.51
C ALA A 78 -16.37 24.44 -13.17
N ASN A 79 -15.08 24.09 -13.21
CA ASN A 79 -14.32 23.80 -11.99
C ASN A 79 -14.33 25.01 -11.04
N GLY A 80 -14.70 24.79 -9.78
CA GLY A 80 -14.82 25.84 -8.77
C GLY A 80 -16.05 26.74 -8.90
N ALA A 81 -17.02 26.40 -9.76
CA ALA A 81 -18.28 27.12 -9.83
C ALA A 81 -18.98 27.14 -8.45
N THR A 82 -19.44 28.32 -8.06
CA THR A 82 -20.17 28.56 -6.80
C THR A 82 -21.60 28.98 -7.12
N SER A 83 -22.48 28.97 -6.11
CA SER A 83 -23.88 29.43 -6.24
C SER A 83 -24.70 28.68 -7.30
N LEU A 84 -24.39 27.39 -7.51
CA LEU A 84 -25.15 26.52 -8.40
C LEU A 84 -26.42 26.00 -7.71
N PRO A 85 -27.48 25.67 -8.48
CA PRO A 85 -28.63 24.95 -7.95
C PRO A 85 -28.21 23.63 -7.29
N VAL A 86 -28.93 23.23 -6.23
CA VAL A 86 -28.68 21.96 -5.50
C VAL A 86 -28.78 20.74 -6.43
N SER A 87 -29.64 20.82 -7.45
CA SER A 87 -29.73 19.84 -8.53
C SER A 87 -29.03 20.39 -9.78
N GLN A 88 -27.79 19.96 -10.00
CA GLN A 88 -26.99 20.33 -11.18
C GLN A 88 -26.62 19.07 -11.96
N ALA A 89 -26.80 19.10 -13.28
CA ALA A 89 -26.30 18.04 -14.15
C ALA A 89 -24.77 18.12 -14.23
N LEU A 90 -24.10 17.00 -13.92
CA LEU A 90 -22.68 16.81 -14.18
C LEU A 90 -22.51 16.27 -15.59
N SER A 91 -21.62 16.90 -16.37
CA SER A 91 -21.38 16.54 -17.75
C SER A 91 -19.89 16.57 -18.06
N VAL A 92 -19.41 15.48 -18.67
CA VAL A 92 -18.06 15.33 -19.20
C VAL A 92 -18.14 14.79 -20.62
N ASN A 93 -17.19 15.19 -21.45
CA ASN A 93 -16.97 14.58 -22.75
C ASN A 93 -15.87 13.51 -22.60
N ALA A 94 -16.20 12.26 -22.85
CA ALA A 94 -15.26 11.13 -22.81
C ALA A 94 -15.18 10.52 -24.21
N THR A 95 -13.97 10.26 -24.69
CA THR A 95 -13.74 9.71 -26.02
C THR A 95 -12.74 8.57 -25.94
N ASP A 96 -12.97 7.56 -26.76
CA ASP A 96 -12.06 6.43 -26.92
C ASP A 96 -11.44 6.49 -28.32
N PRO A 97 -10.10 6.40 -28.48
CA PRO A 97 -9.46 6.45 -29.79
C PRO A 97 -9.92 5.35 -30.77
N GLU A 98 -10.41 4.22 -30.25
CA GLU A 98 -10.92 3.08 -31.03
C GLU A 98 -12.44 3.06 -31.12
N GLY A 99 -13.12 4.00 -30.46
CA GLY A 99 -14.58 4.13 -30.46
C GLY A 99 -15.27 3.10 -29.57
N ASP A 100 -14.55 2.48 -28.64
CA ASP A 100 -15.13 1.51 -27.72
C ASP A 100 -16.18 2.17 -26.80
N PRO A 101 -17.26 1.46 -26.44
CA PRO A 101 -18.27 1.99 -25.53
C PRO A 101 -17.66 2.34 -24.16
N LEU A 102 -17.87 3.58 -23.72
CA LEU A 102 -17.38 4.07 -22.44
C LEU A 102 -18.48 4.10 -21.38
N THR A 103 -18.15 3.67 -20.16
CA THR A 103 -18.97 3.90 -18.97
C THR A 103 -18.39 5.05 -18.15
N VAL A 104 -19.16 6.12 -17.95
CA VAL A 104 -18.76 7.27 -17.15
C VAL A 104 -19.42 7.20 -15.79
N SER A 105 -18.62 7.23 -14.73
CA SER A 105 -19.09 7.29 -13.34
C SER A 105 -18.62 8.59 -12.69
N PHE A 106 -19.54 9.27 -11.99
CA PHE A 106 -19.22 10.45 -11.20
C PHE A 106 -19.09 10.07 -9.72
N TYR A 107 -17.99 10.45 -9.11
CA TYR A 107 -17.76 10.25 -7.68
C TYR A 107 -17.76 11.61 -6.98
N GLY A 108 -18.62 11.76 -5.99
CA GLY A 108 -18.73 12.97 -5.19
C GLY A 108 -18.95 12.63 -3.73
N ARG A 109 -18.62 13.57 -2.85
CA ARG A 109 -19.01 13.55 -1.44
C ARG A 109 -19.57 14.90 -1.07
N VAL A 110 -20.53 14.92 -0.15
CA VAL A 110 -21.00 16.18 0.44
C VAL A 110 -19.79 16.86 1.08
N LYS A 111 -19.45 18.06 0.59
CA LYS A 111 -18.47 18.91 1.25
C LYS A 111 -19.16 19.60 2.42
N THR A 112 -19.24 18.91 3.55
CA THR A 112 -19.62 19.55 4.81
C THR A 112 -18.64 20.70 5.08
N ALA A 113 -19.15 21.86 5.48
CA ALA A 113 -18.30 22.97 5.89
C ALA A 113 -17.30 22.45 6.93
N VAL A 114 -16.02 22.53 6.60
CA VAL A 114 -14.96 21.97 7.44
C VAL A 114 -14.76 22.95 8.59
N THR A 115 -15.41 22.68 9.72
CA THR A 115 -15.15 23.37 11.00
C THR A 115 -13.99 22.75 11.76
N SER A 116 -13.44 21.64 11.26
CA SER A 116 -12.41 20.85 11.92
C SER A 116 -11.00 21.24 11.50
N THR A 117 -10.04 21.24 12.43
CA THR A 117 -8.62 21.58 12.20
C THR A 117 -7.96 20.65 11.18
N ASN A 118 -7.08 21.16 10.31
CA ASN A 118 -6.25 20.30 9.46
C ASN A 118 -5.30 19.44 10.32
N PHE A 119 -5.02 18.21 9.90
CA PHE A 119 -4.07 17.30 10.56
C PHE A 119 -3.00 16.80 9.58
N LYS A 120 -1.91 16.25 10.12
CA LYS A 120 -0.80 15.70 9.34
C LYS A 120 -0.50 14.26 9.72
N PHE A 121 -0.13 13.48 8.71
CA PHE A 121 0.52 12.18 8.85
C PHE A 121 2.01 12.36 8.54
N VAL A 122 2.87 11.74 9.31
CA VAL A 122 4.29 11.62 8.96
C VAL A 122 4.53 10.23 8.40
N VAL A 123 5.31 10.15 7.32
CA VAL A 123 5.71 8.89 6.71
C VAL A 123 7.23 8.77 6.83
N LEU A 124 7.70 7.64 7.37
CA LEU A 124 9.11 7.31 7.54
C LEU A 124 9.45 6.12 6.64
N PRO A 125 10.16 6.34 5.53
CA PRO A 125 10.62 5.26 4.65
C PRO A 125 12.05 4.82 4.98
N ASP A 126 12.30 3.52 4.82
CA ASP A 126 13.62 2.96 4.48
C ASP A 126 14.76 3.40 5.42
N THR A 127 14.60 3.11 6.72
CA THR A 127 15.55 3.51 7.77
C THR A 127 16.67 2.50 8.00
N GLN A 128 16.71 1.42 7.23
CA GLN A 128 17.74 0.38 7.23
C GLN A 128 19.18 0.90 7.22
N TYR A 129 19.44 2.00 6.49
CA TYR A 129 20.78 2.58 6.42
C TYR A 129 21.11 3.44 7.65
N TYR A 130 20.11 3.90 8.40
CA TYR A 130 20.33 4.55 9.68
C TYR A 130 20.72 3.53 10.76
N THR A 131 20.22 2.29 10.64
CA THR A 131 20.49 1.25 11.62
C THR A 131 21.79 0.50 11.35
N VAL A 132 22.16 0.24 10.09
CA VAL A 132 23.41 -0.47 9.74
C VAL A 132 24.65 0.42 9.85
N ASN A 133 24.55 1.71 9.51
CA ASN A 133 25.72 2.59 9.44
C ASN A 133 26.09 3.16 10.82
N THR A 134 27.39 3.26 11.07
CA THR A 134 27.92 3.91 12.28
C THR A 134 27.48 5.38 12.34
N GLY A 135 26.80 5.77 13.41
CA GLY A 135 26.28 7.12 13.62
C GLY A 135 24.96 7.43 12.88
N GLY A 136 24.44 6.50 12.08
CA GLY A 136 23.17 6.67 11.37
C GLY A 136 21.96 6.75 12.32
N ASP A 137 22.05 6.15 13.50
CA ASP A 137 20.99 6.15 14.51
C ASP A 137 20.67 7.55 15.02
N ALA A 138 21.65 8.47 15.03
CA ALA A 138 21.41 9.87 15.34
C ALA A 138 20.43 10.54 14.36
N ILE A 139 20.42 10.13 13.09
CA ILE A 139 19.49 10.65 12.08
C ILE A 139 18.08 10.15 12.38
N PHE A 140 17.92 8.85 12.62
CA PHE A 140 16.62 8.26 12.90
C PHE A 140 16.01 8.83 14.19
N ASN A 141 16.83 8.94 15.25
CA ASN A 141 16.44 9.59 16.50
C ASN A 141 16.06 11.07 16.28
N SER A 142 16.82 11.80 15.46
CA SER A 142 16.51 13.22 15.18
C SER A 142 15.19 13.40 14.44
N GLN A 143 14.88 12.53 13.47
CA GLN A 143 13.61 12.58 12.74
C GLN A 143 12.42 12.31 13.65
N THR A 144 12.47 11.22 14.41
CA THR A 144 11.40 10.85 15.35
C THR A 144 11.26 11.88 16.48
N GLN A 145 12.37 12.41 17.01
CA GLN A 145 12.35 13.49 17.99
C GLN A 145 11.77 14.79 17.41
N TRP A 146 12.03 15.11 16.14
CA TRP A 146 11.40 16.26 15.48
C TRP A 146 9.88 16.07 15.38
N VAL A 147 9.39 14.85 15.10
CA VAL A 147 7.96 14.56 15.13
C VAL A 147 7.39 14.84 16.52
N VAL A 148 8.02 14.32 17.57
CA VAL A 148 7.61 14.55 18.97
C VAL A 148 7.58 16.05 19.30
N ASN A 149 8.65 16.77 18.99
CA ASN A 149 8.81 18.19 19.33
C ASN A 149 7.81 19.09 18.59
N THR A 150 7.36 18.67 17.40
CA THR A 150 6.49 19.49 16.56
C THR A 150 5.06 18.98 16.50
N GLN A 151 4.74 17.89 17.20
CA GLN A 151 3.44 17.20 17.20
C GLN A 151 2.27 18.17 17.35
N ALA A 152 2.27 18.98 18.41
CA ALA A 152 1.17 19.88 18.73
C ALA A 152 1.04 21.03 17.72
N ALA A 153 2.17 21.65 17.35
CA ALA A 153 2.21 22.76 16.40
C ALA A 153 1.78 22.36 14.99
N ASN A 154 2.02 21.10 14.61
CA ASN A 154 1.71 20.56 13.30
C ASN A 154 0.42 19.72 13.25
N ASN A 155 -0.23 19.49 14.40
CA ASN A 155 -1.33 18.54 14.56
C ASN A 155 -1.00 17.19 13.89
N ILE A 156 0.15 16.61 14.26
CA ILE A 156 0.56 15.28 13.80
C ILE A 156 -0.26 14.25 14.56
N VAL A 157 -1.10 13.53 13.84
CA VAL A 157 -2.06 12.57 14.42
C VAL A 157 -1.61 11.13 14.28
N TYR A 158 -0.62 10.88 13.44
CA TYR A 158 -0.16 9.54 13.11
C TYR A 158 1.21 9.53 12.45
N VAL A 159 2.01 8.48 12.70
CA VAL A 159 3.26 8.18 11.99
C VAL A 159 3.17 6.80 11.34
N SER A 160 3.49 6.70 10.06
CA SER A 160 3.58 5.42 9.36
C SER A 160 5.03 5.13 8.97
N HIS A 161 5.60 4.03 9.45
CA HIS A 161 6.84 3.49 8.88
C HIS A 161 6.49 2.52 7.75
N VAL A 162 7.08 2.69 6.57
CA VAL A 162 6.68 1.92 5.38
C VAL A 162 7.58 0.70 5.11
N GLY A 163 8.20 0.15 6.15
CA GLY A 163 9.10 -1.00 6.07
C GLY A 163 10.57 -0.65 5.93
N ASP A 164 11.40 -1.67 6.01
CA ASP A 164 12.87 -1.62 6.07
C ASP A 164 13.36 -0.76 7.25
N LEU A 165 12.94 -1.15 8.46
CA LEU A 165 13.46 -0.61 9.71
C LEU A 165 14.94 -0.98 9.88
N VAL A 166 15.32 -2.17 9.45
CA VAL A 166 16.68 -2.70 9.52
C VAL A 166 17.18 -3.17 8.16
N GLN A 167 18.50 -3.34 8.02
CA GLN A 167 19.12 -3.79 6.77
C GLN A 167 19.27 -5.31 6.73
N ASN A 168 19.52 -5.93 7.87
CA ASN A 168 20.00 -7.30 7.96
C ASN A 168 19.08 -8.21 8.78
N TYR A 169 17.76 -8.05 8.64
CA TYR A 169 16.72 -8.93 9.21
C TYR A 169 17.06 -9.36 10.66
N ASP A 170 16.80 -10.60 11.03
CA ASP A 170 17.20 -11.19 12.29
C ASP A 170 18.72 -11.42 12.47
N GLY A 171 19.53 -11.16 11.43
CA GLY A 171 20.98 -11.39 11.44
C GLY A 171 21.80 -10.41 12.28
N VAL A 172 21.28 -9.19 12.54
CA VAL A 172 21.99 -8.15 13.29
C VAL A 172 21.08 -7.52 14.36
N PRO A 173 21.03 -8.08 15.59
CA PRO A 173 20.15 -7.58 16.66
C PRO A 173 20.40 -6.11 17.05
N ALA A 174 21.61 -5.60 16.84
CA ALA A 174 21.96 -4.21 17.13
C ALA A 174 21.19 -3.20 16.24
N GLU A 175 20.83 -3.57 15.01
CA GLU A 175 20.03 -2.73 14.12
C GLU A 175 18.62 -2.55 14.67
N TRP A 176 18.01 -3.63 15.14
CA TRP A 176 16.69 -3.59 15.76
C TRP A 176 16.66 -2.75 17.03
N LEU A 177 17.71 -2.79 17.85
CA LEU A 177 17.80 -1.92 19.04
C LEU A 177 17.82 -0.43 18.65
N LYS A 178 18.49 -0.07 17.55
CA LYS A 178 18.50 1.30 17.02
C LYS A 178 17.12 1.70 16.49
N ALA A 179 16.48 0.84 15.69
CA ALA A 179 15.13 1.07 15.17
C ALA A 179 14.10 1.23 16.31
N ARG A 180 14.12 0.31 17.28
CA ARG A 180 13.29 0.35 18.49
C ARG A 180 13.47 1.66 19.23
N ASN A 181 14.70 2.06 19.52
CA ASN A 181 14.99 3.29 20.24
C ASN A 181 14.41 4.51 19.55
N ALA A 182 14.59 4.63 18.23
CA ALA A 182 14.08 5.77 17.47
C ALA A 182 12.54 5.78 17.43
N MET A 183 11.91 4.66 17.05
CA MET A 183 10.46 4.59 16.91
C MET A 183 9.75 4.76 18.26
N TYR A 184 10.28 4.20 19.34
CA TYR A 184 9.66 4.32 20.67
C TYR A 184 9.71 5.74 21.23
N LEU A 185 10.51 6.66 20.66
CA LEU A 185 10.43 8.08 21.04
C LEU A 185 9.02 8.65 20.79
N LEU A 186 8.29 8.13 19.80
CA LEU A 186 6.91 8.53 19.52
C LEU A 186 5.95 8.20 20.67
N GLU A 187 6.29 7.22 21.51
CA GLU A 187 5.51 6.81 22.67
C GLU A 187 5.80 7.66 23.91
N THR A 188 6.73 8.60 23.84
CA THR A 188 7.09 9.41 24.99
C THR A 188 6.03 10.45 25.30
N ALA A 189 5.73 10.60 26.60
CA ALA A 189 4.86 11.67 27.07
C ALA A 189 5.52 13.04 26.85
N PRO A 190 4.75 14.09 26.53
CA PRO A 190 3.28 14.11 26.42
C PRO A 190 2.74 13.68 25.04
N ALA A 191 3.60 13.45 24.04
CA ALA A 191 3.19 13.32 22.65
C ALA A 191 2.37 12.06 22.37
N ASN A 192 2.81 10.89 22.87
CA ASN A 192 2.11 9.59 22.73
C ASN A 192 1.48 9.39 21.34
N ILE A 193 2.28 9.56 20.29
CA ILE A 193 1.79 9.65 18.90
C ILE A 193 1.46 8.24 18.40
N PRO A 194 0.24 8.00 17.90
CA PRO A 194 -0.10 6.75 17.22
C PRO A 194 0.84 6.45 16.05
N TYR A 195 1.28 5.20 15.93
CA TYR A 195 2.10 4.79 14.80
C TYR A 195 1.95 3.31 14.46
N GLY A 196 2.26 2.97 13.21
CA GLY A 196 2.32 1.60 12.71
C GLY A 196 3.51 1.40 11.78
N THR A 197 3.92 0.14 11.56
CA THR A 197 5.15 -0.20 10.83
C THR A 197 4.92 -1.37 9.88
N ALA A 198 5.03 -1.16 8.57
CA ALA A 198 5.08 -2.30 7.64
C ALA A 198 6.37 -3.11 7.87
N VAL A 199 6.33 -4.39 7.51
CA VAL A 199 7.53 -5.22 7.33
C VAL A 199 8.06 -4.97 5.92
N GLY A 200 9.32 -4.54 5.81
CA GLY A 200 10.01 -4.41 4.53
C GLY A 200 10.79 -5.67 4.14
N ASN A 201 11.35 -5.68 2.94
CA ASN A 201 12.08 -6.85 2.46
C ASN A 201 13.42 -7.08 3.18
N HIS A 202 13.99 -6.06 3.82
CA HIS A 202 15.17 -6.17 4.67
C HIS A 202 14.83 -6.49 6.13
N ASP A 203 13.56 -6.35 6.52
CA ASP A 203 13.05 -6.75 7.84
C ASP A 203 12.74 -8.27 7.90
N GLN A 204 12.58 -8.90 6.73
CA GLN A 204 12.24 -10.32 6.57
C GLN A 204 13.33 -11.09 5.81
N GLY A 205 14.07 -11.94 6.53
CA GLY A 205 15.01 -12.88 5.94
C GLY A 205 16.10 -12.31 5.02
N ILE A 206 16.77 -13.22 4.31
CA ILE A 206 17.67 -12.87 3.21
C ILE A 206 16.88 -12.86 1.90
N ASN A 207 17.04 -11.83 1.06
CA ASN A 207 16.39 -11.70 -0.26
C ASN A 207 14.84 -11.64 -0.26
N ALA A 208 14.20 -11.08 0.76
CA ALA A 208 12.74 -10.95 0.81
C ALA A 208 11.98 -12.30 0.77
N ASP A 209 12.60 -13.38 1.26
CA ASP A 209 11.99 -14.71 1.28
C ASP A 209 10.71 -14.67 2.16
N PRO A 210 9.51 -14.87 1.57
CA PRO A 210 8.23 -14.77 2.29
C PRO A 210 8.03 -15.91 3.30
N ASP A 211 8.87 -16.96 3.28
CA ASP A 211 8.88 -18.02 4.27
C ASP A 211 9.95 -17.79 5.37
N SER A 212 10.59 -16.62 5.36
CA SER A 212 11.62 -16.28 6.34
C SER A 212 11.04 -15.67 7.61
N THR A 213 11.90 -15.46 8.60
CA THR A 213 11.46 -15.05 9.93
C THR A 213 11.47 -13.54 10.11
N THR A 214 10.45 -13.07 10.82
CA THR A 214 10.28 -11.69 11.31
C THR A 214 10.41 -11.66 12.84
N ASN A 215 11.34 -12.42 13.42
CA ASN A 215 11.36 -12.68 14.86
C ASN A 215 11.65 -11.40 15.65
N TYR A 216 12.67 -10.64 15.28
CA TYR A 216 12.98 -9.39 15.97
C TYR A 216 12.00 -8.29 15.63
N PHE A 217 11.46 -8.26 14.41
CA PHE A 217 10.31 -7.39 14.10
C PHE A 217 9.18 -7.65 15.11
N ASN A 218 8.75 -8.90 15.28
CA ASN A 218 7.69 -9.26 16.20
C ASN A 218 8.08 -9.19 17.69
N THR A 219 9.38 -9.12 18.00
CA THR A 219 9.86 -8.86 19.36
C THR A 219 9.66 -7.40 19.76
N TYR A 220 9.91 -6.45 18.85
CA TYR A 220 9.86 -5.01 19.14
C TYR A 220 8.61 -4.31 18.61
N PHE A 221 8.02 -4.82 17.55
CA PHE A 221 6.87 -4.26 16.84
C PHE A 221 5.78 -5.33 16.62
N GLY A 222 5.74 -6.35 17.48
CA GLY A 222 4.75 -7.42 17.42
C GLY A 222 3.41 -7.08 18.05
N VAL A 223 2.48 -8.03 17.99
CA VAL A 223 1.11 -7.91 18.51
C VAL A 223 1.11 -7.54 19.99
N SER A 224 2.00 -8.13 20.79
CA SER A 224 2.11 -7.84 22.23
C SER A 224 2.52 -6.41 22.54
N HIS A 225 3.32 -5.79 21.65
CA HIS A 225 3.71 -4.39 21.80
C HIS A 225 2.49 -3.49 21.62
N PHE A 226 1.71 -3.69 20.55
CA PHE A 226 0.60 -2.81 20.19
C PHE A 226 -0.74 -3.12 20.87
N THR A 227 -0.91 -4.33 21.40
CA THR A 227 -2.13 -4.70 22.14
C THR A 227 -2.40 -3.73 23.29
N GLY A 228 -3.62 -3.20 23.34
CA GLY A 228 -4.04 -2.23 24.35
C GLY A 228 -3.83 -0.76 23.95
N ARG A 229 -3.11 -0.48 22.85
CA ARG A 229 -3.09 0.87 22.27
C ARG A 229 -4.43 1.15 21.61
N SER A 230 -4.98 2.34 21.85
CA SER A 230 -6.34 2.71 21.40
C SER A 230 -6.52 2.73 19.89
N TYR A 231 -5.41 2.83 19.15
CA TYR A 231 -5.40 2.85 17.70
C TYR A 231 -5.17 1.46 17.08
N TYR A 232 -4.71 0.47 17.85
CA TYR A 232 -4.42 -0.84 17.29
C TYR A 232 -5.71 -1.62 17.01
N GLY A 233 -5.96 -1.90 15.74
CA GLY A 233 -7.17 -2.58 15.29
C GLY A 233 -7.08 -4.10 15.36
N GLY A 234 -5.89 -4.65 15.09
CA GLY A 234 -5.61 -6.08 15.12
C GLY A 234 -4.68 -6.51 13.97
N ASN A 235 -4.46 -7.81 13.87
CA ASN A 235 -3.53 -8.41 12.91
C ASN A 235 -4.16 -9.57 12.13
N TYR A 236 -3.50 -9.95 11.03
CA TYR A 236 -3.74 -11.22 10.35
C TYR A 236 -2.81 -12.31 10.90
N GLY A 237 -3.34 -13.51 11.15
CA GLY A 237 -2.54 -14.64 11.64
C GLY A 237 -2.09 -14.47 13.10
N SER A 238 -0.89 -14.93 13.42
CA SER A 238 -0.36 -14.98 14.78
C SER A 238 0.70 -13.90 15.10
N ASN A 239 1.10 -13.11 14.10
CA ASN A 239 2.15 -12.11 14.20
C ASN A 239 1.67 -10.75 13.65
N ASN A 240 2.50 -9.70 13.72
CA ASN A 240 2.12 -8.34 13.37
C ASN A 240 2.56 -7.93 11.95
N ASP A 241 3.00 -8.88 11.13
CA ASP A 241 3.56 -8.61 9.81
C ASP A 241 2.52 -7.95 8.89
N ASN A 242 1.26 -8.35 9.09
CA ASN A 242 0.09 -7.73 8.48
C ASN A 242 -0.87 -7.28 9.60
N HIS A 243 -1.10 -5.97 9.74
CA HIS A 243 -1.96 -5.42 10.78
C HIS A 243 -2.72 -4.19 10.31
N TYR A 244 -3.61 -3.68 11.15
CA TYR A 244 -4.30 -2.44 10.86
C TYR A 244 -4.51 -1.60 12.11
N ASP A 245 -4.58 -0.29 11.87
CA ASP A 245 -4.83 0.72 12.88
C ASP A 245 -6.07 1.53 12.54
N LEU A 246 -6.74 2.02 13.58
CA LEU A 246 -7.94 2.81 13.53
C LEU A 246 -7.71 4.12 14.27
N ILE A 247 -7.80 5.24 13.57
CA ILE A 247 -7.75 6.56 14.20
C ILE A 247 -8.94 7.42 13.80
N THR A 248 -9.18 8.45 14.60
CA THR A 248 -10.12 9.52 14.26
C THR A 248 -9.40 10.84 14.44
N ALA A 249 -9.34 11.63 13.37
CA ALA A 249 -8.71 12.94 13.37
C ALA A 249 -9.64 13.94 12.71
N SER A 250 -9.96 15.03 13.42
CA SER A 250 -10.76 16.13 12.87
C SER A 250 -12.10 15.68 12.29
N GLY A 251 -12.79 14.75 12.98
CA GLY A 251 -14.06 14.19 12.55
C GLY A 251 -13.97 13.23 11.35
N VAL A 252 -12.75 12.83 10.95
CA VAL A 252 -12.51 11.83 9.91
C VAL A 252 -12.04 10.54 10.57
N ASP A 253 -12.84 9.49 10.42
CA ASP A 253 -12.44 8.14 10.80
C ASP A 253 -11.57 7.53 9.69
N ILE A 254 -10.44 6.96 10.08
CA ILE A 254 -9.42 6.41 9.19
C ILE A 254 -9.13 4.97 9.61
N ILE A 255 -8.91 4.10 8.63
CA ILE A 255 -8.33 2.77 8.79
C ILE A 255 -7.01 2.73 7.99
N ILE A 256 -5.93 2.32 8.64
CA ILE A 256 -4.61 2.16 8.03
C ILE A 256 -4.31 0.66 8.03
N VAL A 257 -4.12 0.05 6.87
CA VAL A 257 -3.84 -1.39 6.73
C VAL A 257 -2.40 -1.56 6.25
N TYR A 258 -1.60 -2.28 7.02
CA TYR A 258 -0.22 -2.63 6.72
C TYR A 258 -0.16 -4.05 6.18
N ILE A 259 0.50 -4.20 5.04
CA ILE A 259 0.77 -5.49 4.42
C ILE A 259 2.28 -5.62 4.25
N GLU A 260 2.82 -6.76 4.69
CA GLU A 260 4.24 -7.06 4.60
C GLU A 260 4.75 -7.04 3.16
N ALA A 261 6.04 -6.75 3.00
CA ALA A 261 6.73 -6.91 1.75
C ALA A 261 6.63 -8.35 1.26
N SER A 262 6.67 -8.57 -0.04
CA SER A 262 6.76 -9.91 -0.59
C SER A 262 7.54 -9.88 -1.90
N GLY A 263 8.37 -10.91 -2.13
CA GLY A 263 9.03 -11.12 -3.43
C GLY A 263 8.05 -11.53 -4.54
N ASN A 264 6.84 -11.97 -4.16
CA ASN A 264 5.72 -12.31 -5.02
C ASN A 264 4.53 -11.35 -4.76
N PRO A 265 3.44 -11.39 -5.57
CA PRO A 265 2.20 -10.75 -5.15
C PRO A 265 1.81 -11.18 -3.73
N PRO A 266 1.30 -10.26 -2.87
CA PRO A 266 0.87 -10.62 -1.53
C PRO A 266 -0.10 -11.80 -1.54
N ALA A 267 -0.03 -12.66 -0.52
CA ALA A 267 -0.87 -13.84 -0.45
C ALA A 267 -2.37 -13.47 -0.57
N THR A 268 -3.11 -14.19 -1.41
CA THR A 268 -4.54 -13.91 -1.66
C THR A 268 -5.36 -13.86 -0.38
N ALA A 269 -5.03 -14.66 0.63
CA ALA A 269 -5.71 -14.64 1.92
C ALA A 269 -5.51 -13.32 2.68
N VAL A 270 -4.31 -12.73 2.63
CA VAL A 270 -3.99 -11.41 3.22
C VAL A 270 -4.75 -10.32 2.46
N LEU A 271 -4.76 -10.36 1.13
CA LEU A 271 -5.52 -9.39 0.31
C LEU A 271 -7.02 -9.48 0.57
N ASN A 272 -7.57 -10.69 0.69
CA ASN A 272 -8.97 -10.89 1.04
C ASN A 272 -9.30 -10.38 2.45
N TRP A 273 -8.40 -10.59 3.41
CA TRP A 273 -8.53 -10.06 4.77
C TRP A 273 -8.52 -8.52 4.77
N ALA A 274 -7.55 -7.89 4.10
CA ALA A 274 -7.47 -6.43 3.97
C ALA A 274 -8.72 -5.86 3.28
N ASN A 275 -9.18 -6.49 2.19
CA ASN A 275 -10.41 -6.10 1.52
C ASN A 275 -11.64 -6.23 2.45
N ASN A 276 -11.74 -7.31 3.23
CA ASN A 276 -12.82 -7.49 4.21
C ASN A 276 -12.79 -6.38 5.29
N LEU A 277 -11.61 -6.00 5.79
CA LEU A 277 -11.48 -4.88 6.73
C LEU A 277 -12.02 -3.57 6.15
N LEU A 278 -11.69 -3.26 4.90
CA LEU A 278 -12.16 -2.05 4.22
C LEU A 278 -13.68 -2.09 3.95
N GLN A 279 -14.23 -3.28 3.62
CA GLN A 279 -15.66 -3.47 3.40
C GLN A 279 -16.48 -3.37 4.70
N THR A 280 -15.95 -3.90 5.80
CA THR A 280 -16.58 -3.89 7.13
C THR A 280 -16.40 -2.59 7.90
N ASN A 281 -15.49 -1.71 7.45
CA ASN A 281 -15.32 -0.35 7.96
C ASN A 281 -15.76 0.71 6.93
N PRO A 282 -17.01 0.66 6.43
CA PRO A 282 -17.39 1.39 5.22
C PRO A 282 -17.40 2.91 5.37
N ASN A 283 -17.43 3.40 6.61
CA ASN A 283 -17.46 4.83 6.94
C ASN A 283 -16.07 5.42 7.22
N ARG A 284 -15.02 4.59 7.19
CA ARG A 284 -13.64 5.02 7.37
C ARG A 284 -12.96 5.29 6.03
N ARG A 285 -12.03 6.23 6.00
CA ARG A 285 -11.10 6.39 4.87
C ARG A 285 -9.99 5.35 4.98
N GLY A 286 -9.75 4.60 3.92
CA GLY A 286 -8.69 3.59 3.87
C GLY A 286 -7.36 4.19 3.42
N ILE A 287 -6.30 3.88 4.16
CA ILE A 287 -4.90 4.00 3.74
C ILE A 287 -4.35 2.58 3.74
N VAL A 288 -3.73 2.15 2.65
CA VAL A 288 -3.05 0.85 2.60
C VAL A 288 -1.56 1.09 2.40
N VAL A 289 -0.76 0.47 3.26
CA VAL A 289 0.69 0.64 3.35
C VAL A 289 1.36 -0.67 2.94
N PHE A 290 2.22 -0.57 1.94
CA PHE A 290 3.07 -1.65 1.46
C PHE A 290 4.50 -1.12 1.36
N HIS A 291 5.48 -1.99 1.58
CA HIS A 291 6.88 -1.66 1.33
C HIS A 291 7.26 -1.84 -0.14
N ASN A 292 6.82 -2.94 -0.76
CA ASN A 292 6.95 -3.15 -2.20
C ASN A 292 5.60 -3.62 -2.80
N LEU A 293 5.25 -3.06 -3.95
CA LEU A 293 4.07 -3.49 -4.71
C LEU A 293 4.54 -3.99 -6.07
N MET A 294 5.01 -5.23 -6.10
CA MET A 294 5.45 -5.88 -7.34
C MET A 294 4.21 -6.36 -8.12
N GLY A 295 3.82 -5.59 -9.14
CA GLY A 295 2.96 -6.06 -10.23
C GLY A 295 1.52 -6.39 -9.86
N ALA A 296 0.75 -5.41 -9.39
CA ALA A 296 -0.68 -5.45 -9.64
C ALA A 296 -0.89 -5.02 -11.11
N THR A 297 -1.11 -5.97 -12.01
CA THR A 297 -1.85 -5.66 -13.25
C THR A 297 -3.27 -5.28 -12.80
N VAL A 298 -3.49 -3.97 -12.67
CA VAL A 298 -4.82 -3.35 -12.60
C VAL A 298 -5.54 -3.49 -13.93
#